data_AF-A0A423VRJ9-F1
#
_entry.id   AF-A0A423VRJ9-F1
#
_cell.length_a   1.000
_cell.length_b   1.000
_cell.length_c   1.000
_cell.angle_alpha   90.00
_cell.angle_beta   90.00
_cell.angle_gamma   90.00
#
_symmetry.space_group_name_H-M   'P 1'
#
loop_
_entity.id
_entity.type
_entity.pdbx_description
1 polymer ?
#
loop_
_entity_poly.entity_id
_entity_poly.type
_entity_poly.pdbx_seq_one_letter_code
_entity_poly.pdbx_strand_id
1 'polypeptide(L)'
;MYIPRMEAAITHNSSLSIVGNCQPVSQSFVDHSMKRGSNIMGLEEFLEKGPLGSWPLSVTVTEEADQPPVLELAEKLVNTLEDYATSLGTNKGLHYVNYAFEDQDPIAGYGQGSIAKIKAASAKYDPQASSRT
;
A
#
# COMPACT_ATOMS: atom_id res chain seq x y z
N MET A 1 -9.64 6.08 -18.21
CA MET A 1 -10.22 7.10 -17.31
C MET A 1 -11.22 6.38 -16.40
N TYR A 2 -10.95 6.26 -15.10
CA TYR A 2 -11.69 5.38 -14.18
C TYR A 2 -12.84 6.09 -13.46
N ILE A 3 -12.71 7.39 -13.14
CA ILE A 3 -13.73 8.16 -12.40
C ILE A 3 -15.11 8.11 -13.10
N PRO A 4 -15.23 8.41 -14.41
CA PRO A 4 -16.54 8.36 -15.07
C PRO A 4 -17.14 6.95 -15.13
N ARG A 5 -16.29 5.91 -15.09
CA ARG A 5 -16.75 4.51 -15.04
C ARG A 5 -17.30 4.17 -13.66
N MET A 6 -16.66 4.66 -12.60
CA MET A 6 -17.13 4.49 -11.22
C MET A 6 -18.44 5.23 -11.00
N GLU A 7 -18.56 6.46 -11.50
CA GLU A 7 -19.81 7.22 -11.46
C GLU A 7 -20.94 6.49 -12.21
N ALA A 8 -20.66 5.93 -13.39
CA ALA A 8 -21.65 5.17 -14.16
C ALA A 8 -22.01 3.81 -13.54
N ALA A 9 -21.16 3.28 -12.64
CA ALA A 9 -21.40 2.02 -11.94
C ALA A 9 -22.33 2.19 -10.72
N ILE A 10 -22.52 3.42 -10.25
CA ILE A 10 -23.43 3.74 -9.15
C ILE A 10 -24.87 3.71 -9.68
N THR A 11 -25.72 2.93 -9.02
CA THR A 11 -27.12 2.73 -9.43
C THR A 11 -28.13 3.22 -8.40
N HIS A 12 -27.67 3.52 -7.18
CA HIS A 12 -28.49 4.07 -6.10
C HIS A 12 -28.21 5.57 -5.93
N ASN A 13 -28.91 6.21 -4.98
CA ASN A 13 -28.66 7.61 -4.62
C ASN A 13 -27.39 7.74 -3.76
N SER A 14 -26.26 7.30 -4.33
CA SER A 14 -24.97 7.21 -3.67
C SER A 14 -24.03 8.31 -4.14
N SER A 15 -23.23 8.86 -3.22
CA SER A 15 -22.18 9.81 -3.57
C SER A 15 -20.83 9.10 -3.68
N LEU A 16 -20.08 9.41 -4.74
CA LEU A 16 -18.70 8.96 -4.93
C LEU A 16 -17.74 9.99 -4.34
N SER A 17 -16.79 9.56 -3.52
CA SER A 17 -15.64 10.36 -3.10
C SER A 17 -14.35 9.60 -3.37
N ILE A 18 -13.39 10.28 -3.98
CA ILE A 18 -12.06 9.75 -4.27
C ILE A 18 -11.04 10.71 -3.67
N VAL A 19 -10.24 10.21 -2.74
CA VAL A 19 -9.20 10.98 -2.06
C VAL A 19 -7.86 10.30 -2.30
N GLY A 20 -6.93 11.01 -2.92
CA GLY A 20 -5.54 10.58 -3.07
C GLY A 20 -4.62 11.49 -2.26
N ASN A 21 -3.68 10.91 -1.52
CA ASN A 21 -2.65 11.67 -0.82
C ASN A 21 -1.27 11.33 -1.38
N CYS A 22 -0.35 12.29 -1.34
CA CYS A 22 1.07 12.04 -1.54
C CYS A 22 1.77 12.16 -0.18
N GLN A 23 2.45 11.09 0.23
CA GLN A 23 3.14 11.02 1.51
C GLN A 23 4.63 10.77 1.25
N PRO A 24 5.45 11.83 1.10
CA PRO A 24 6.88 11.67 0.85
C PRO A 24 7.61 11.14 2.09
N VAL A 25 8.56 10.23 1.88
CA VAL A 25 9.49 9.77 2.90
C VAL A 25 10.77 10.59 2.79
N SER A 26 11.05 11.40 3.81
CA SER A 26 12.25 12.23 3.84
C SER A 26 13.48 11.45 4.31
N GLN A 27 14.67 11.87 3.86
CA GLN A 27 15.94 11.32 4.35
C GLN A 27 16.05 11.43 5.88
N SER A 28 15.62 12.55 6.45
CA SER A 28 15.61 12.76 7.90
C SER A 28 14.80 11.69 8.65
N PHE A 29 13.67 11.25 8.10
CA PHE A 29 12.87 10.18 8.72
C PHE A 29 13.69 8.90 8.87
N VAL A 30 14.38 8.51 7.80
CA VAL A 30 15.19 7.28 7.76
C VAL A 30 16.44 7.42 8.64
N ASP A 31 17.14 8.54 8.60
CA ASP A 31 18.33 8.78 9.43
C ASP A 31 18.01 8.67 10.93
N HIS A 32 16.87 9.20 11.36
CA HIS A 32 16.42 9.08 12.75
C HIS A 32 16.00 7.64 13.09
N SER A 33 15.43 6.92 12.13
CA SER A 33 15.07 5.51 12.31
C SER A 33 16.29 4.61 12.46
N MET A 34 17.31 4.78 11.62
CA MET A 34 18.56 4.00 11.69
C MET A 34 19.26 4.16 13.05
N LYS A 35 19.28 5.38 13.60
CA LYS A 35 19.81 5.66 14.96
C LYS A 35 19.09 4.93 16.09
N ARG A 36 17.90 4.37 15.82
CA ARG A 36 17.03 3.68 16.79
C ARG A 36 16.79 2.21 16.45
N GLY A 37 17.64 1.61 15.60
CA GLY A 37 17.55 0.20 15.24
C GLY A 37 16.89 -0.09 13.89
N SER A 38 16.71 0.95 13.05
CA SER A 38 16.04 0.92 11.74
C SER A 38 14.55 0.58 11.79
N ASN A 39 13.87 0.83 10.67
CA ASN A 39 12.46 0.50 10.51
C ASN A 39 12.30 -0.89 9.88
N ILE A 40 11.25 -1.62 10.26
CA ILE A 40 10.99 -2.97 9.75
C ILE A 40 10.59 -3.00 8.26
N MET A 41 10.28 -1.87 7.65
CA MET A 41 9.97 -1.76 6.22
C MET A 41 11.21 -1.66 5.34
N GLY A 42 12.42 -1.53 5.92
CA GLY A 42 13.67 -1.42 5.16
C GLY A 42 13.77 -0.15 4.31
N LEU A 43 13.21 0.97 4.79
CA LEU A 43 13.11 2.24 4.04
C LEU A 43 14.47 2.77 3.56
N GLU A 44 15.56 2.45 4.28
CA GLU A 44 16.93 2.78 3.91
C GLU A 44 17.32 2.26 2.51
N GLU A 45 16.98 1.03 2.17
CA GLU A 45 17.34 0.41 0.89
C GLU A 45 16.59 1.06 -0.29
N PHE A 46 15.42 1.63 -0.02
CA PHE A 46 14.62 2.32 -1.01
C PHE A 46 15.13 3.73 -1.29
N LEU A 47 15.49 4.49 -0.25
CA LEU A 47 16.00 5.85 -0.40
C LEU A 47 17.38 5.90 -1.07
N GLU A 48 18.23 4.88 -0.87
CA GLU A 48 19.49 4.75 -1.62
C GLU A 48 19.26 4.71 -3.15
N LYS A 49 18.08 4.26 -3.58
CA LYS A 49 17.68 4.14 -4.99
C LYS A 49 16.88 5.35 -5.48
N GLY A 50 16.82 6.44 -4.71
CA GLY A 50 16.14 7.69 -5.06
C GLY A 50 14.92 8.03 -4.19
N PRO A 51 14.18 9.09 -4.53
CA PRO A 51 13.04 9.56 -3.74
C PRO A 51 11.98 8.47 -3.54
N LEU A 52 11.41 8.44 -2.34
CA LEU A 52 10.38 7.48 -1.94
C LEU A 52 9.15 8.22 -1.41
N GLY A 53 7.97 7.72 -1.73
CA GLY A 53 6.71 8.19 -1.17
C GLY A 53 5.62 7.15 -1.36
N SER A 54 4.64 7.17 -0.45
CA SER A 54 3.41 6.38 -0.56
C SER A 54 2.28 7.23 -1.16
N TRP A 55 1.42 6.56 -1.93
CA TRP A 55 0.25 7.17 -2.56
C TRP A 55 -1.01 6.40 -2.18
N PRO A 56 -1.51 6.57 -0.94
CA PRO A 56 -2.77 5.94 -0.57
C PRO A 56 -3.92 6.57 -1.36
N LEU A 57 -4.84 5.70 -1.79
CA LEU A 57 -6.07 6.08 -2.47
C LEU A 57 -7.25 5.56 -1.66
N SER A 58 -8.22 6.42 -1.38
CA SER A 58 -9.49 6.05 -0.78
C SER A 58 -10.61 6.31 -1.77
N VAL A 59 -11.39 5.29 -2.08
CA VAL A 59 -12.59 5.37 -2.91
C VAL A 59 -13.76 4.95 -2.03
N THR A 60 -14.72 5.86 -1.84
CA THR A 60 -15.86 5.60 -0.96
C THR A 60 -17.17 5.91 -1.67
N VAL A 61 -18.16 5.07 -1.42
CA VAL A 61 -19.57 5.26 -1.79
C VAL A 61 -20.40 5.31 -0.51
N THR A 62 -21.55 5.98 -0.54
CA THR A 62 -22.43 6.06 0.65
C THR A 62 -23.35 4.85 0.79
N GLU A 63 -23.68 4.20 -0.32
CA GLU A 63 -24.52 3.00 -0.35
C GLU A 63 -23.67 1.73 -0.52
N GLU A 64 -23.83 0.77 0.39
CA GLU A 64 -23.11 -0.51 0.38
C GLU A 64 -23.34 -1.30 -0.91
N ALA A 65 -24.56 -1.22 -1.48
CA ALA A 65 -24.91 -1.93 -2.71
C ALA A 65 -24.10 -1.48 -3.93
N ASP A 66 -23.56 -0.25 -3.92
CA ASP A 66 -22.72 0.25 -5.00
C ASP A 66 -21.22 -0.03 -4.76
N GLN A 67 -20.83 -0.57 -3.59
CA GLN A 67 -19.43 -0.84 -3.27
C GLN A 67 -18.79 -1.90 -4.18
N PRO A 68 -19.39 -3.08 -4.46
CA PRO A 68 -18.73 -4.11 -5.27
C PRO A 68 -18.33 -3.66 -6.69
N PRO A 69 -19.20 -3.02 -7.51
CA PRO A 69 -18.80 -2.60 -8.85
C PRO A 69 -17.81 -1.42 -8.84
N VAL A 70 -17.85 -0.56 -7.82
CA VAL A 70 -16.88 0.52 -7.64
C VAL A 70 -15.51 0.00 -7.18
N LEU A 71 -15.49 -1.00 -6.29
CA LEU A 71 -14.27 -1.65 -5.81
C LEU A 71 -13.49 -2.30 -6.96
N GLU A 72 -14.17 -3.05 -7.83
CA GLU A 72 -13.53 -3.68 -9.00
C GLU A 72 -12.84 -2.64 -9.91
N LEU A 73 -13.45 -1.45 -10.05
CA LEU A 73 -12.86 -0.36 -10.82
C LEU A 73 -11.71 0.32 -10.05
N ALA A 74 -11.76 0.37 -8.72
CA ALA A 74 -10.72 0.93 -7.88
C ALA A 74 -9.45 0.06 -7.89
N GLU A 75 -9.59 -1.26 -7.77
CA GLU A 75 -8.49 -2.22 -7.91
C GLU A 75 -7.83 -2.11 -9.29
N LYS A 76 -8.61 -2.03 -10.37
CA LYS A 76 -8.09 -1.81 -11.73
C LYS A 76 -7.36 -0.47 -11.86
N LEU A 77 -7.84 0.58 -11.21
CA LEU A 77 -7.17 1.88 -11.16
C LEU A 77 -5.81 1.76 -10.47
N VAL A 78 -5.75 1.13 -9.29
CA VAL A 78 -4.49 0.92 -8.53
C VAL A 78 -3.50 0.11 -9.38
N ASN A 79 -3.92 -1.02 -9.94
CA ASN A 79 -3.07 -1.85 -10.80
C ASN A 79 -2.55 -1.07 -12.02
N THR A 80 -3.39 -0.25 -12.66
CA THR A 80 -2.96 0.60 -13.78
C THR A 80 -1.90 1.63 -13.35
N LEU A 81 -2.03 2.20 -12.14
CA LEU A 81 -1.05 3.15 -11.61
C LEU A 81 0.28 2.46 -11.28
N GLU A 82 0.24 1.24 -10.73
CA GLU A 82 1.44 0.44 -10.46
C GLU A 82 2.15 0.01 -11.75
N ASP A 83 1.41 -0.45 -12.76
CA ASP A 83 1.95 -0.79 -14.08
C ASP A 83 2.60 0.44 -14.73
N TYR A 84 1.95 1.60 -14.63
CA TYR A 84 2.50 2.84 -15.14
C TYR A 84 3.79 3.25 -14.41
N ALA A 85 3.81 3.21 -13.08
CA ALA A 85 5.02 3.47 -12.30
C ALA A 85 6.15 2.46 -12.63
N THR A 86 5.79 1.21 -12.88
CA THR A 86 6.74 0.16 -13.30
C THR A 86 7.33 0.47 -14.67
N SER A 87 6.51 0.91 -15.62
CA SER A 87 6.95 1.31 -16.96
C SER A 87 7.93 2.48 -16.95
N LEU A 88 7.86 3.33 -15.92
CA LEU A 88 8.79 4.45 -15.70
C LEU A 88 10.03 4.05 -14.89
N GLY A 89 10.11 2.81 -14.38
CA GLY A 89 11.17 2.37 -13.47
C GLY A 89 11.12 3.05 -12.09
N THR A 90 9.98 3.64 -11.73
CA THR A 90 9.79 4.38 -10.46
C THR A 90 9.00 3.59 -9.42
N ASN A 91 8.36 2.49 -9.81
CA ASN A 91 7.71 1.59 -8.86
C ASN A 91 8.76 0.95 -7.95
N LYS A 92 8.66 1.25 -6.64
CA LYS A 92 9.56 0.69 -5.62
C LYS A 92 9.03 -0.63 -5.06
N GLY A 93 7.79 -1.03 -5.35
CA GLY A 93 7.21 -2.26 -4.81
C GLY A 93 7.02 -2.22 -3.29
N LEU A 94 6.92 -1.01 -2.72
CA LEU A 94 6.67 -0.80 -1.31
C LEU A 94 5.18 -0.52 -1.08
N HIS A 95 4.48 -1.45 -0.46
CA HIS A 95 3.13 -1.25 0.05
C HIS A 95 3.17 -1.06 1.56
N TYR A 96 2.55 0.02 2.03
CA TYR A 96 2.49 0.29 3.46
C TYR A 96 1.36 -0.51 4.09
N VAL A 97 1.69 -1.47 4.98
CA VAL A 97 0.72 -2.41 5.58
C VAL A 97 -0.55 -1.76 6.13
N ASN A 98 -0.47 -0.55 6.68
CA ASN A 98 -1.64 0.15 7.25
C ASN A 98 -2.66 0.61 6.21
N TYR A 99 -2.29 0.64 4.93
CA TYR A 99 -3.14 1.02 3.80
C TYR A 99 -3.18 -0.06 2.72
N ALA A 100 -2.62 -1.23 2.98
CA ALA A 100 -2.65 -2.34 2.04
C ALA A 100 -4.07 -2.93 2.00
N PHE A 101 -4.58 -3.18 0.79
CA PHE A 101 -5.85 -3.85 0.58
C PHE A 101 -5.68 -5.38 0.54
N GLU A 102 -6.77 -6.14 0.57
CA GLU A 102 -6.75 -7.60 0.75
C GLU A 102 -5.94 -8.36 -0.32
N ASP A 103 -5.85 -7.79 -1.53
CA ASP A 103 -5.12 -8.36 -2.67
C ASP A 103 -3.62 -8.02 -2.67
N GLN A 104 -3.15 -7.22 -1.71
CA GLN A 104 -1.76 -6.78 -1.62
C GLN A 104 -1.00 -7.57 -0.55
N ASP A 105 0.21 -8.05 -0.87
CA ASP A 105 1.16 -8.60 0.10
C ASP A 105 2.22 -7.54 0.45
N PRO A 106 1.97 -6.68 1.46
CA PRO A 106 2.89 -5.60 1.78
C PRO A 106 4.21 -6.10 2.37
N ILE A 107 4.20 -7.25 3.05
CA ILE A 107 5.40 -7.76 3.73
C ILE A 107 6.41 -8.29 2.70
N ALA A 108 5.95 -8.84 1.57
CA ALA A 108 6.81 -9.28 0.47
C ALA A 108 7.72 -8.15 -0.06
N GLY A 109 7.28 -6.89 0.02
CA GLY A 109 8.02 -5.73 -0.45
C GLY A 109 9.14 -5.25 0.50
N TYR A 110 9.17 -5.62 1.78
CA TYR A 110 10.07 -5.00 2.78
C TYR A 110 11.55 -5.39 2.69
N GLY A 111 11.91 -6.25 1.74
CA GLY A 111 13.27 -6.76 1.58
C GLY A 111 13.58 -7.97 2.49
N GLN A 112 14.57 -8.76 2.10
CA GLN A 112 14.86 -10.05 2.73
C GLN A 112 15.26 -9.92 4.20
N GLY A 113 16.04 -8.90 4.55
CA GLY A 113 16.48 -8.67 5.93
C GLY A 113 15.33 -8.37 6.87
N SER A 114 14.38 -7.55 6.43
CA SER A 114 13.14 -7.24 7.15
C SER A 114 12.25 -8.46 7.32
N ILE A 115 12.01 -9.21 6.24
CA ILE A 115 11.21 -10.44 6.27
C ILE A 115 11.81 -11.47 7.23
N ALA A 116 13.14 -11.62 7.24
CA ALA A 116 13.83 -12.53 8.17
C ALA A 116 13.63 -12.11 9.64
N LYS A 117 13.72 -10.81 9.95
CA LYS A 117 13.44 -10.27 11.29
C LYS A 117 11.99 -10.52 11.72
N ILE A 118 11.03 -10.30 10.83
CA ILE A 118 9.60 -10.56 11.08
C ILE A 118 9.37 -12.05 11.37
N LYS A 119 9.92 -12.95 10.53
CA LYS A 119 9.81 -14.40 10.73
C LYS A 119 10.44 -14.86 12.05
N ALA A 120 11.61 -14.33 12.41
CA ALA A 120 12.27 -14.64 13.67
C ALA A 120 11.45 -14.16 14.87
N ALA A 121 10.86 -12.97 14.79
CA ALA A 121 9.96 -12.46 15.83
C ALA A 121 8.70 -13.32 15.96
N SER A 122 8.05 -13.68 14.85
CA SER A 122 6.90 -14.58 14.83
C SER A 122 7.24 -15.94 15.46
N ALA A 123 8.36 -16.57 15.09
CA ALA A 123 8.77 -17.84 15.68
C ALA A 123 9.04 -17.75 17.20
N LYS A 124 9.54 -16.61 17.68
CA LYS A 124 9.86 -16.40 19.10
C LYS A 124 8.61 -16.08 19.94
N TYR A 125 7.70 -15.27 19.41
CA TYR A 125 6.61 -14.68 20.18
C TYR A 125 5.22 -15.26 19.84
N ASP A 126 5.04 -15.84 18.66
CA ASP A 126 3.83 -16.58 18.24
C ASP A 126 4.20 -17.94 17.65
N PRO A 127 4.82 -18.85 18.44
CA PRO A 127 5.30 -20.13 17.95
C PRO A 127 4.17 -21.06 17.46
N GLN A 128 2.94 -20.83 17.93
CA GLN A 128 1.75 -21.58 17.50
C GLN A 128 1.10 -20.99 16.25
N ALA A 129 1.61 -19.86 15.73
CA ALA A 129 1.03 -19.15 14.60
C ALA A 129 -0.46 -18.79 14.82
N SER A 130 -0.84 -18.52 16.06
CA SER A 130 -2.20 -18.20 16.47
C SER A 130 -2.72 -16.91 15.82
N SER A 131 -1.82 -16.05 15.34
CA SER A 131 -2.14 -14.81 14.62
C SER A 131 -2.17 -14.97 13.09
N ARG A 132 -2.08 -16.19 12.56
CA ARG A 132 -2.35 -16.45 11.12
C ARG A 132 -3.86 -16.57 10.92
N THR A 133 -4.47 -15.55 10.33
CA THR A 133 -5.77 -15.65 9.64
C THR A 133 -5.56 -16.03 8.19
#